data_AF-W9D970-F1
#
_entry.id   AF-W9D970-F1
#
_cell.length_a   1.000
_cell.length_b   1.000
_cell.length_c   1.000
_cell.angle_alpha   90.00
_cell.angle_beta   90.00
_cell.angle_gamma   90.00
#
_symmetry.space_group_name_H-M   'P 1'
#
loop_
_entity.id
_entity.type
_entity.pdbx_description
1 polymer ?
#
loop_
_entity_poly.entity_id
_entity_poly.type
_entity_poly.pdbx_seq_one_letter_code
_entity_poly.pdbx_strand_id
1 'polypeptide(L)'
;MSASVGSGSSHERYEMKSLILGTVAATMLTGTALALGVAPADAAPTVRVTLASPQANTLLATMTNDRSADQGCYVSFYYGPVDYKTPTTRVEAGQTRSIRVTDLPAGRYAVYVNCGALQVHKENVTVTGKPGGTPRTEVVASPPSGLSSALTLFGSS
;
A
#
# COMPACT_ATOMS: atom_id res chain seq x y z
N MET A 1 55.15 -37.00 -34.58
CA MET A 1 54.63 -36.04 -33.59
C MET A 1 54.01 -36.89 -32.49
N SER A 2 54.81 -37.42 -31.55
CA SER A 2 55.16 -36.82 -30.24
C SER A 2 53.89 -36.64 -29.38
N ALA A 3 53.61 -37.54 -28.42
CA ALA A 3 54.08 -37.53 -27.01
C ALA A 3 53.47 -36.33 -26.22
N SER A 4 53.05 -36.37 -24.96
CA SER A 4 52.98 -37.37 -23.88
C SER A 4 52.33 -36.65 -22.68
N VAL A 5 51.86 -37.45 -21.71
CA VAL A 5 51.38 -37.11 -20.36
C VAL A 5 52.26 -36.09 -19.59
N GLY A 6 51.63 -35.26 -18.75
CA GLY A 6 52.31 -34.41 -17.76
C GLY A 6 51.43 -34.05 -16.56
N SER A 7 51.61 -34.80 -15.47
CA SER A 7 51.19 -34.51 -14.09
C SER A 7 52.28 -33.74 -13.33
N GLY A 8 51.92 -32.94 -12.33
CA GLY A 8 52.82 -32.33 -11.33
C GLY A 8 52.33 -30.92 -10.93
N SER A 9 51.74 -30.67 -9.76
CA SER A 9 52.25 -30.73 -8.38
C SER A 9 53.31 -29.66 -8.04
N SER A 10 52.91 -28.68 -7.22
CA SER A 10 53.72 -27.87 -6.29
C SER A 10 52.69 -27.22 -5.35
N HIS A 11 52.50 -27.58 -4.07
CA HIS A 11 53.38 -27.97 -2.96
C HIS A 11 54.17 -26.81 -2.36
N GLU A 12 53.50 -25.99 -1.53
CA GLU A 12 54.09 -25.22 -0.42
C GLU A 12 52.99 -25.08 0.65
N ARG A 13 52.84 -26.02 1.58
CA ARG A 13 53.50 -26.06 2.90
C ARG A 13 53.66 -24.69 3.56
N TYR A 14 52.72 -24.34 4.42
CA TYR A 14 53.03 -23.71 5.70
C TYR A 14 52.19 -24.38 6.80
N GLU A 15 52.76 -25.46 7.36
CA GLU A 15 52.44 -25.89 8.72
C GLU A 15 53.18 -24.95 9.67
N MET A 16 52.46 -24.27 10.55
CA MET A 16 53.01 -23.84 11.84
C MET A 16 52.18 -24.49 12.94
N LYS A 17 52.80 -25.50 13.55
CA LYS A 17 52.40 -26.17 14.78
C LYS A 17 52.49 -25.22 15.99
N SER A 18 51.76 -25.64 17.02
CA SER A 18 51.95 -25.36 18.46
C SER A 18 51.03 -24.28 19.03
N LEU A 19 49.88 -24.60 19.62
CA LEU A 19 49.66 -25.28 20.92
C LEU A 19 50.02 -24.38 22.10
N ILE A 20 49.04 -23.63 22.62
CA ILE A 20 49.00 -23.16 24.02
C ILE A 20 47.55 -23.17 24.53
N LEU A 21 47.32 -24.06 25.49
CA LEU A 21 46.22 -24.05 26.46
C LEU A 21 46.19 -22.71 27.22
N GLY A 22 45.00 -22.10 27.37
CA GLY A 22 44.83 -20.93 28.21
C GLY A 22 43.36 -20.73 28.60
N THR A 23 43.02 -21.22 29.79
CA THR A 23 41.75 -21.01 30.51
C THR A 23 41.54 -19.53 30.87
N VAL A 24 40.30 -19.16 31.24
CA VAL A 24 39.86 -17.92 31.94
C VAL A 24 39.53 -16.75 30.96
N ALA A 25 38.40 -16.02 30.99
CA ALA A 25 37.34 -15.79 31.96
C ALA A 25 36.00 -15.55 31.23
N ALA A 26 34.89 -16.04 31.77
CA ALA A 26 33.56 -15.54 31.41
C ALA A 26 33.40 -14.12 31.98
N THR A 27 33.61 -13.10 31.14
CA THR A 27 33.25 -11.73 31.49
C THR A 27 31.76 -11.57 31.24
N MET A 28 30.99 -11.40 32.32
CA MET A 28 29.62 -10.93 32.24
C MET A 28 29.65 -9.51 31.65
N LEU A 29 29.52 -9.40 30.33
CA LEU A 29 29.18 -8.13 29.72
C LEU A 29 27.75 -7.81 30.13
N THR A 30 27.62 -6.86 31.04
CA THR A 30 26.42 -6.07 31.24
C THR A 30 26.18 -5.35 29.91
N GLY A 31 25.34 -5.96 29.06
CA GLY A 31 24.86 -5.35 27.84
C GLY A 31 24.06 -4.12 28.22
N THR A 32 24.66 -2.94 28.11
CA THR A 32 23.92 -1.70 27.94
C THR A 32 23.23 -1.82 26.60
N ALA A 33 21.97 -2.27 26.64
CA ALA A 33 21.09 -2.20 25.49
C ALA A 33 20.95 -0.70 25.15
N LEU A 34 21.75 -0.24 24.19
CA LEU A 34 21.45 0.95 23.41
C LEU A 34 20.13 0.63 22.73
N ALA A 35 19.03 1.02 23.38
CA ALA A 35 17.75 1.17 22.74
C ALA A 35 17.92 2.28 21.70
N LEU A 36 18.45 1.91 20.54
CA LEU A 36 18.19 2.61 19.29
C LEU A 36 16.68 2.50 19.13
N GLY A 37 15.97 3.48 19.70
CA GLY A 37 14.59 3.74 19.38
C GLY A 37 14.55 3.94 17.89
N VAL A 38 14.24 2.87 17.15
CA VAL A 38 13.68 2.97 15.82
C VAL A 38 12.42 3.78 16.01
N ALA A 39 12.55 5.10 15.84
CA ALA A 39 11.39 5.95 15.61
C ALA A 39 10.63 5.25 14.47
N PRO A 40 9.32 4.99 14.63
CA PRO A 40 8.56 4.49 13.51
C PRO A 40 8.83 5.45 12.35
N ALA A 41 9.24 4.91 11.20
CA ALA A 41 9.32 5.70 10.00
C ALA A 41 7.95 6.33 9.83
N ASP A 42 7.87 7.65 10.05
CA ASP A 42 6.65 8.43 9.88
C ASP A 42 6.13 8.07 8.50
N ALA A 43 5.00 7.39 8.44
CA ALA A 43 4.47 6.89 7.18
C ALA A 43 4.32 8.12 6.29
N ALA A 44 5.14 8.21 5.24
CA ALA A 44 5.21 9.40 4.41
C ALA A 44 3.78 9.85 4.08
N PRO A 45 3.46 11.16 4.18
CA PRO A 45 2.10 11.62 4.03
C PRO A 45 1.55 11.08 2.71
N THR A 46 0.51 10.27 2.79
CA THR A 46 -0.02 9.46 1.69
C THR A 46 -1.50 9.78 1.54
N VAL A 47 -2.02 9.67 0.32
CA VAL A 47 -3.46 9.77 0.12
C VAL A 47 -4.09 8.47 0.62
N ARG A 48 -4.89 8.55 1.69
CA ARG A 48 -5.68 7.41 2.17
C ARG A 48 -6.93 7.24 1.31
N VAL A 49 -7.29 6.01 1.00
CA VAL A 49 -8.42 5.69 0.13
C VAL A 49 -9.37 4.70 0.81
N THR A 50 -10.66 4.90 0.63
CA THR A 50 -11.70 3.92 0.97
C THR A 50 -12.62 3.74 -0.23
N LEU A 51 -12.90 2.50 -0.58
CA LEU A 51 -13.84 2.15 -1.65
C LEU A 51 -15.10 1.52 -1.05
N ALA A 52 -16.25 1.87 -1.60
CA ALA A 52 -17.53 1.27 -1.23
C ALA A 52 -18.43 1.13 -2.46
N SER A 53 -19.29 0.11 -2.48
CA SER A 53 -20.38 -0.02 -3.45
C SER A 53 -21.72 0.23 -2.73
N PRO A 54 -22.05 1.49 -2.38
CA PRO A 54 -23.16 1.79 -1.47
C PRO A 54 -24.54 1.48 -2.07
N GLN A 55 -24.63 1.42 -3.39
CA GLN A 55 -25.85 1.17 -4.15
C GLN A 55 -25.54 0.30 -5.37
N ALA A 56 -26.59 -0.28 -5.96
CA ALA A 56 -26.47 -0.99 -7.24
C ALA A 56 -25.85 -0.08 -8.32
N ASN A 57 -25.02 -0.67 -9.18
CA ASN A 57 -24.34 -0.02 -10.29
C ASN A 57 -23.51 1.22 -9.89
N THR A 58 -23.13 1.33 -8.61
CA THR A 58 -22.49 2.53 -8.05
C THR A 58 -21.26 2.16 -7.24
N LEU A 59 -20.15 2.84 -7.49
CA LEU A 59 -18.95 2.77 -6.66
C LEU A 59 -18.59 4.17 -6.16
N LEU A 60 -18.22 4.26 -4.89
CA LEU A 60 -17.77 5.49 -4.23
C LEU A 60 -16.33 5.30 -3.78
N ALA A 61 -15.44 6.15 -4.28
CA ALA A 61 -14.06 6.25 -3.82
C ALA A 61 -13.90 7.52 -3.00
N THR A 62 -13.58 7.39 -1.72
CA THR A 62 -13.28 8.51 -0.82
C THR A 62 -11.78 8.58 -0.61
N MET A 63 -11.20 9.74 -0.88
CA MET A 63 -9.77 9.99 -0.83
C MET A 63 -9.48 11.11 0.16
N THR A 64 -8.61 10.87 1.12
CA THR A 64 -8.14 11.87 2.08
C THR A 64 -6.69 12.17 1.79
N ASN A 65 -6.37 13.43 1.45
CA ASN A 65 -5.01 13.85 1.16
C ASN A 65 -4.34 14.40 2.42
N ASP A 66 -3.57 13.56 3.11
CA ASP A 66 -2.81 13.96 4.30
C ASP A 66 -1.51 14.71 3.98
N ARG A 67 -1.23 15.01 2.71
CA ARG A 67 -0.08 15.82 2.30
C ARG A 67 -0.36 17.30 2.51
N SER A 68 0.73 18.06 2.68
CA SER A 68 0.72 19.53 2.67
C SER A 68 0.58 20.15 1.27
N ALA A 69 0.45 19.33 0.23
CA ALA A 69 0.31 19.77 -1.15
C ALA A 69 -0.84 19.03 -1.85
N ASP A 70 -1.50 19.74 -2.75
CA ASP A 70 -2.62 19.23 -3.52
C ASP A 70 -2.21 18.06 -4.41
N GLN A 71 -3.14 17.12 -4.61
CA GLN A 71 -2.92 15.93 -5.43
C GLN A 71 -4.00 15.84 -6.52
N GLY A 72 -3.57 15.53 -7.74
CA GLY A 72 -4.49 15.15 -8.82
C GLY A 72 -4.71 13.65 -8.78
N CYS A 73 -5.91 13.21 -8.40
CA CYS A 73 -6.24 11.80 -8.25
C CYS A 73 -7.31 11.34 -9.26
N TYR A 74 -7.24 10.09 -9.69
CA TYR A 74 -8.26 9.46 -10.53
C TYR A 74 -8.44 7.99 -10.16
N VAL A 75 -9.60 7.44 -10.51
CA VAL A 75 -9.95 6.04 -10.31
C VAL A 75 -9.96 5.34 -11.67
N SER A 76 -9.44 4.12 -11.72
CA SER A 76 -9.49 3.26 -12.90
C SER A 76 -10.05 1.89 -12.54
N PHE A 77 -10.88 1.37 -13.43
CA PHE A 77 -11.60 0.12 -13.33
C PHE A 77 -11.13 -0.77 -14.47
N TYR A 78 -10.58 -1.93 -14.15
CA TYR A 78 -10.09 -2.90 -15.12
C TYR A 78 -10.62 -4.30 -14.84
N TYR A 79 -10.54 -5.16 -15.85
CA TYR A 79 -10.86 -6.59 -15.76
C TYR A 79 -12.31 -6.86 -15.31
N GLY A 80 -13.18 -5.87 -15.49
CA GLY A 80 -14.62 -6.01 -15.29
C GLY A 80 -15.37 -6.07 -16.63
N PRO A 81 -16.71 -5.99 -16.61
CA PRO A 81 -17.52 -5.94 -17.82
C PRO A 81 -17.20 -4.77 -18.76
N VAL A 82 -16.65 -3.67 -18.21
CA VAL A 82 -16.19 -2.52 -18.97
C VAL A 82 -14.95 -1.92 -18.31
N ASP A 83 -13.97 -1.50 -19.11
CA ASP A 83 -12.85 -0.72 -18.61
C ASP A 83 -13.23 0.76 -18.57
N TYR A 84 -12.94 1.44 -17.46
CA TYR A 84 -13.31 2.83 -17.26
C TYR A 84 -12.27 3.58 -16.44
N LYS A 85 -12.06 4.86 -16.75
CA LYS A 85 -11.20 5.76 -16.01
C LYS A 85 -11.91 7.09 -15.78
N THR A 86 -11.93 7.54 -14.53
CA THR A 86 -12.49 8.84 -14.18
C THR A 86 -11.57 9.96 -14.62
N PRO A 87 -12.09 11.18 -14.86
CA PRO A 87 -11.26 12.36 -14.96
C PRO A 87 -10.40 12.56 -13.70
N THR A 88 -9.26 13.22 -13.87
CA THR A 88 -8.41 13.63 -12.73
C THR A 88 -9.13 14.71 -11.92
N THR A 89 -9.27 14.46 -10.63
CA THR A 89 -9.90 15.34 -9.64
C THR A 89 -8.83 15.87 -8.69
N ARG A 90 -8.86 17.18 -8.41
CA ARG A 90 -7.99 17.79 -7.41
C ARG A 90 -8.47 17.44 -6.01
N VAL A 91 -7.58 16.90 -5.19
CA VAL A 91 -7.76 16.69 -3.75
C VAL A 91 -6.81 17.64 -3.04
N GLU A 92 -7.37 18.68 -2.44
CA GLU A 92 -6.61 19.73 -1.75
C GLU A 92 -5.87 19.17 -0.53
N ALA A 93 -4.76 19.81 -0.16
CA ALA A 93 -4.00 19.46 1.04
C ALA A 93 -4.89 19.44 2.29
N GLY A 94 -4.80 18.36 3.07
CA GLY A 94 -5.59 18.16 4.30
C GLY A 94 -7.09 17.92 4.07
N GLN A 95 -7.56 17.78 2.83
CA GLN A 95 -8.97 17.62 2.51
C GLN A 95 -9.34 16.19 2.12
N THR A 96 -10.63 15.87 2.28
CA THR A 96 -11.25 14.66 1.76
C THR A 96 -12.11 15.01 0.55
N ARG A 97 -12.01 14.20 -0.51
CA ARG A 97 -12.86 14.28 -1.69
C ARG A 97 -13.38 12.90 -2.06
N SER A 98 -14.60 12.84 -2.57
CA SER A 98 -15.19 11.58 -3.01
C SER A 98 -15.49 11.63 -4.50
N ILE A 99 -15.18 10.54 -5.20
CA ILE A 99 -15.59 10.31 -6.59
C ILE A 99 -16.65 9.22 -6.57
N ARG A 100 -17.85 9.55 -7.05
CA ARG A 100 -18.94 8.62 -7.27
C ARG A 100 -18.97 8.23 -8.74
N VAL A 101 -18.96 6.94 -9.02
CA VAL A 101 -19.19 6.38 -10.35
C VAL A 101 -20.53 5.68 -10.35
N THR A 102 -21.47 6.15 -11.17
CA THR A 102 -22.80 5.55 -11.35
C THR A 102 -22.89 4.83 -12.68
N ASP A 103 -23.94 4.03 -12.86
CA ASP A 103 -24.20 3.25 -14.09
C ASP A 103 -23.02 2.32 -14.48
N LEU A 104 -22.21 1.94 -13.48
CA LEU A 104 -21.13 0.98 -13.65
C LEU A 104 -21.76 -0.42 -13.75
N PRO A 105 -21.58 -1.15 -14.85
CA PRO A 105 -22.15 -2.49 -15.02
C PRO A 105 -21.83 -3.43 -13.85
N ALA A 106 -22.78 -4.27 -13.46
CA ALA A 106 -22.57 -5.24 -12.39
C ALA A 106 -21.51 -6.26 -12.77
N GLY A 107 -20.57 -6.50 -11.86
CA GLY A 107 -19.41 -7.35 -12.10
C GLY A 107 -18.31 -7.13 -11.07
N ARG A 108 -17.22 -7.87 -11.22
CA ARG A 108 -16.03 -7.73 -10.38
C ARG A 108 -15.00 -6.90 -11.12
N TYR A 109 -14.48 -5.87 -10.48
CA TYR A 109 -13.49 -4.94 -11.04
C TYR A 109 -12.23 -4.97 -10.21
N ALA A 110 -11.07 -4.87 -10.87
CA ALA A 110 -9.86 -4.40 -10.23
C ALA A 110 -9.86 -2.86 -10.27
N VAL A 111 -10.01 -2.24 -9.11
CA VAL A 111 -10.06 -0.79 -8.93
C VAL A 111 -8.71 -0.28 -8.47
N TYR A 112 -8.21 0.74 -9.17
CA TYR A 112 -6.92 1.38 -8.91
C TYR A 112 -7.20 2.86 -8.63
N VAL A 113 -6.67 3.38 -7.53
CA VAL A 113 -6.66 4.83 -7.28
C VAL A 113 -5.24 5.33 -7.43
N ASN A 114 -5.06 6.31 -8.30
CA ASN A 114 -3.78 6.89 -8.63
C ASN A 114 -3.81 8.37 -8.31
N CYS A 115 -2.74 8.89 -7.70
CA CYS A 115 -2.55 10.31 -7.41
C CYS A 115 -1.19 10.73 -7.96
N GLY A 116 -1.20 11.61 -8.96
CA GLY A 116 -0.01 11.89 -9.77
C GLY A 116 0.50 10.63 -10.50
N ALA A 117 1.81 10.34 -10.37
CA ALA A 117 2.44 9.16 -10.95
C ALA A 117 2.38 7.91 -10.04
N LEU A 118 1.78 8.02 -8.86
CA LEU A 118 1.77 6.96 -7.86
C LEU A 118 0.41 6.27 -7.81
N GLN A 119 0.43 4.94 -7.82
CA GLN A 119 -0.72 4.14 -7.41
C GLN A 119 -0.78 4.12 -5.88
N VAL A 120 -1.84 4.68 -5.31
CA VAL A 120 -2.01 4.79 -3.84
C VAL A 120 -2.95 3.75 -3.27
N HIS A 121 -3.82 3.15 -4.10
CA HIS A 121 -4.73 2.08 -3.67
C HIS A 121 -4.96 1.05 -4.77
N LYS A 122 -5.21 -0.19 -4.37
CA LYS A 122 -5.66 -1.29 -5.23
C LYS A 122 -6.65 -2.16 -4.49
N GLU A 123 -7.77 -2.46 -5.11
CA GLU A 123 -8.75 -3.39 -4.53
C GLU A 123 -9.58 -4.07 -5.61
N ASN A 124 -9.99 -5.32 -5.37
CA ASN A 124 -11.01 -5.94 -6.20
C ASN A 124 -12.38 -5.69 -5.58
N VAL A 125 -13.26 -5.01 -6.29
CA VAL A 125 -14.61 -4.66 -5.81
C VAL A 125 -15.67 -5.36 -6.66
N THR A 126 -16.69 -5.91 -6.01
CA THR A 126 -17.89 -6.44 -6.68
C THR A 126 -18.96 -5.37 -6.68
N VAL A 127 -19.40 -4.97 -7.87
CA VAL A 127 -20.52 -4.05 -8.09
C VAL A 127 -21.76 -4.89 -8.38
N THR A 128 -22.81 -4.69 -7.59
CA THR A 128 -24.10 -5.38 -7.77
C THR A 128 -25.03 -4.58 -8.70
N GLY A 129 -26.11 -5.19 -9.21
CA GLY A 129 -27.10 -4.50 -10.04
C GLY A 129 -27.23 -5.07 -11.45
N LYS A 130 -27.45 -4.20 -12.44
CA LYS A 130 -27.66 -4.59 -13.84
C LYS A 130 -26.33 -4.79 -14.58
N PRO A 131 -26.20 -5.78 -15.48
CA PRO A 131 -24.94 -6.07 -16.19
C PRO A 131 -24.62 -5.07 -17.33
N GLY A 132 -25.47 -4.08 -17.57
CA GLY A 132 -25.27 -3.05 -18.60
C GLY A 132 -25.33 -1.66 -18.00
N GLY A 133 -24.74 -0.68 -18.70
CA GLY A 133 -24.65 0.71 -18.27
C GLY A 133 -23.47 1.41 -18.94
N THR A 134 -23.49 2.73 -18.93
CA THR A 134 -22.35 3.55 -19.35
C THR A 134 -21.87 4.32 -18.13
N PRO A 135 -20.68 4.00 -17.59
CA PRO A 135 -20.20 4.62 -16.36
C PRO A 135 -20.19 6.14 -16.45
N ARG A 136 -20.66 6.80 -15.39
CA ARG A 136 -20.65 8.26 -15.25
C ARG A 136 -19.94 8.65 -13.98
N THR A 137 -19.11 9.69 -14.06
CA THR A 137 -18.36 10.20 -12.91
C THR A 137 -19.03 11.46 -12.36
N GLU A 138 -19.11 11.54 -11.04
CA GLU A 138 -19.47 12.73 -10.30
C GLU A 138 -18.49 12.95 -9.15
N VAL A 139 -18.05 14.18 -8.96
CA VAL A 139 -17.28 14.56 -7.78
C VAL A 139 -18.26 14.98 -6.69
N VAL A 140 -18.25 14.26 -5.58
CA VAL A 140 -19.14 14.51 -4.46
C VAL A 140 -18.33 15.15 -3.33
N ALA A 141 -18.88 16.22 -2.74
CA ALA A 141 -18.33 16.74 -1.50
C ALA A 141 -18.42 15.63 -0.45
N SER A 142 -17.32 15.36 0.25
CA SER A 142 -17.35 14.40 1.35
C SER A 142 -18.31 14.93 2.42
N PRO A 143 -19.17 14.07 3.01
CA PRO A 143 -19.95 14.48 4.16
C PRO A 143 -18.98 15.00 5.24
N PRO A 144 -19.33 16.06 5.99
CA PRO A 144 -18.45 16.56 7.04
C PRO A 144 -18.11 15.40 7.97
N SER A 145 -16.81 15.21 8.20
CA SER A 145 -16.27 14.28 9.20
C SER A 145 -16.72 14.75 10.59
N GLY A 146 -17.95 14.39 10.94
CA GLY A 146 -18.60 14.84 12.16
C GLY A 146 -20.01 14.30 12.15
N LEU A 147 -20.19 13.15 12.81
CA LEU A 147 -21.35 12.71 13.58
C LEU A 147 -21.22 11.20 13.86
N SER A 148 -20.10 10.76 14.43
CA SER A 148 -20.04 9.45 15.15
C SER A 148 -20.67 9.53 16.55
N SER A 149 -21.47 10.56 16.85
CA SER A 149 -22.04 10.78 18.18
C SER A 149 -23.55 10.52 18.28
N ALA A 150 -24.19 9.94 17.27
CA ALA A 150 -25.64 9.68 17.29
C ALA A 150 -26.02 8.26 17.79
N LEU A 151 -25.13 7.56 18.49
CA LEU A 151 -25.42 6.25 19.09
C LEU A 151 -25.34 6.30 20.63
N THR A 152 -25.94 7.31 21.25
CA THR A 152 -26.07 7.35 22.73
C THR A 152 -27.37 7.98 23.24
N LEU A 153 -28.46 7.95 22.45
CA LEU A 153 -29.72 8.60 22.88
C LEU A 153 -30.99 7.77 22.74
N PHE A 154 -30.90 6.44 22.70
CA PHE A 154 -32.07 5.57 22.95
C PHE A 154 -31.68 4.38 23.81
N GLY A 155 -31.14 4.69 24.99
CA GLY A 155 -31.15 3.80 26.14
C GLY A 155 -31.90 4.52 27.26
N SER A 156 -32.82 3.80 27.89
CA SER A 156 -33.66 4.19 29.05
C SER A 156 -35.05 4.73 28.69
N SER A 157 -36.02 3.81 28.60
CA SER A 157 -37.20 3.76 29.48
C SER A 157 -37.76 2.35 29.45
#